data_AF-A0A1V1ZKF9-F1
#
_entry.id   AF-A0A1V1ZKF9-F1
#
_cell.length_a   1.000
_cell.length_b   1.000
_cell.length_c   1.000
_cell.angle_alpha   90.00
_cell.angle_beta   90.00
_cell.angle_gamma   90.00
#
_symmetry.space_group_name_H-M   'P 1'
#
loop_
_entity.id
_entity.type
_entity.pdbx_description
1 polymer ?
#
loop_
_entity_poly.entity_id
_entity_poly.type
_entity_poly.pdbx_seq_one_letter_code
_entity_poly.pdbx_strand_id
1 'polypeptide(L)'
;MIKTFVFLCSFLVLFFSCSNDDLDNVVGSWKAVERYYDGHLVPLACVEHKYLKVEEDGVYSWKFKDAAATPESCYSDPDYKSLWKKNGNGYEFYTNPGNYLLGIGTVVNEELIVDYPSIDIKIVFTHY
;
A
#
# COMPACT_ATOMS: atom_id res chain seq x y z
N MET A 1 -10.60 23.07 -62.00
CA MET A 1 -10.01 21.78 -61.58
C MET A 1 -8.59 22.08 -61.09
N ILE A 2 -8.38 22.16 -59.77
CA ILE A 2 -7.06 22.15 -59.08
C ILE A 2 -7.33 21.97 -57.57
N LYS A 3 -6.84 20.84 -57.07
CA LYS A 3 -6.20 20.52 -55.77
C LYS A 3 -6.93 20.86 -54.45
N THR A 4 -7.49 19.78 -53.90
CA THR A 4 -7.39 19.32 -52.50
C THR A 4 -6.43 20.11 -51.59
N PHE A 5 -6.97 20.66 -50.50
CA PHE A 5 -6.20 20.96 -49.29
C PHE A 5 -6.99 20.42 -48.09
N VAL A 6 -6.68 19.19 -47.71
CA VAL A 6 -7.06 18.61 -46.42
C VAL A 6 -6.22 19.31 -45.38
N PHE A 7 -6.80 20.23 -44.61
CA PHE A 7 -6.17 20.69 -43.38
C PHE A 7 -6.75 19.87 -42.23
N LEU A 8 -5.88 18.99 -41.71
CA LEU A 8 -6.08 18.23 -40.49
C LEU A 8 -6.67 19.13 -39.40
N CYS A 9 -7.92 18.87 -39.00
CA CYS A 9 -8.29 19.09 -37.60
C CYS A 9 -7.66 17.94 -36.80
N SER A 10 -6.36 18.07 -36.59
CA SER A 10 -5.57 17.28 -35.68
C SER A 10 -6.24 17.34 -34.30
N PHE A 11 -6.92 16.25 -33.96
CA PHE A 11 -6.66 15.53 -32.71
C PHE A 11 -6.48 16.44 -31.49
N LEU A 12 -7.50 17.24 -31.16
CA LEU A 12 -7.72 17.69 -29.78
C LEU A 12 -8.31 16.53 -28.98
N VAL A 13 -7.54 15.44 -28.87
CA VAL A 13 -7.66 14.56 -27.72
C VAL A 13 -6.91 15.30 -26.63
N LEU A 14 -7.64 16.19 -25.96
CA LEU A 14 -7.23 16.74 -24.68
C LEU A 14 -6.90 15.52 -23.82
N PHE A 15 -5.61 15.37 -23.54
CA PHE A 15 -5.11 14.50 -22.51
C PHE A 15 -5.87 14.90 -21.24
N PHE A 16 -6.91 14.14 -20.92
CA PHE A 16 -7.31 13.96 -19.54
C PHE A 16 -6.08 13.36 -18.87
N SER A 17 -5.19 14.21 -18.38
CA SER A 17 -4.29 13.87 -17.30
C SER A 17 -5.21 13.56 -16.12
N CYS A 18 -5.69 12.31 -16.07
CA CYS A 18 -6.08 11.67 -14.83
C CYS A 18 -4.85 11.82 -13.93
N SER A 19 -4.86 12.82 -13.05
CA SER A 19 -4.17 12.67 -11.78
C SER A 19 -4.91 11.55 -11.07
N ASN A 20 -4.58 10.29 -11.41
CA ASN A 20 -4.82 9.21 -10.48
C ASN A 20 -3.95 9.57 -9.29
N ASP A 21 -4.60 10.12 -8.28
CA ASP A 21 -3.97 10.45 -7.02
C ASP A 21 -3.19 9.22 -6.58
N ASP A 22 -1.86 9.33 -6.56
CA ASP A 22 -0.88 8.32 -6.09
C ASP A 22 -1.17 7.82 -4.64
N LEU A 23 -2.23 8.33 -4.00
CA LEU A 23 -2.74 7.91 -2.70
C LEU A 23 -3.44 6.54 -2.77
N ASP A 24 -3.94 6.13 -3.94
CA ASP A 24 -4.73 4.90 -4.09
C ASP A 24 -3.90 3.61 -4.19
N ASN A 25 -2.60 3.70 -4.47
CA ASN A 25 -1.78 2.51 -4.75
C ASN A 25 -1.60 1.57 -3.54
N VAL A 26 -1.76 2.05 -2.30
CA VAL A 26 -1.68 1.20 -1.10
C VAL A 26 -3.05 0.62 -0.72
N VAL A 27 -4.15 1.22 -1.20
CA VAL A 27 -5.50 0.82 -0.82
C VAL A 27 -5.81 -0.55 -1.43
N GLY A 28 -6.25 -1.49 -0.59
CA GLY A 28 -6.54 -2.85 -1.04
C GLY A 28 -6.14 -3.90 -0.02
N SER A 29 -6.26 -5.15 -0.45
CA SER A 29 -5.82 -6.33 0.31
C SER A 29 -4.43 -6.76 -0.17
N TRP A 30 -3.57 -7.09 0.77
CA TRP A 30 -2.16 -7.40 0.59
C TRP A 30 -1.79 -8.64 1.38
N LYS A 31 -1.12 -9.59 0.74
CA LYS A 31 -0.64 -10.80 1.40
C LYS A 31 0.87 -10.80 1.34
N ALA A 32 1.51 -11.09 2.48
CA ALA A 32 2.95 -11.19 2.52
C ALA A 32 3.42 -12.36 1.64
N VAL A 33 4.50 -12.15 0.91
CA VAL A 33 5.17 -13.16 0.08
C VAL A 33 6.62 -13.38 0.53
N GLU A 34 7.26 -12.38 1.13
CA GLU A 34 8.61 -12.47 1.68
C GLU A 34 8.72 -11.73 3.01
N ARG A 35 9.55 -12.26 3.92
CA ARG A 35 9.94 -11.60 5.17
C ARG A 35 11.44 -11.68 5.34
N TYR A 36 12.05 -10.55 5.66
CA TYR A 36 13.46 -10.43 5.97
C TYR A 36 13.63 -10.00 7.43
N TYR A 37 14.61 -10.59 8.10
CA TYR A 37 15.09 -10.18 9.41
C TYR A 37 16.59 -9.97 9.31
N ASP A 38 17.07 -8.77 9.66
CA ASP A 38 18.48 -8.39 9.51
C ASP A 38 19.02 -8.66 8.07
N GLY A 39 18.20 -8.34 7.06
CA GLY A 39 18.52 -8.54 5.64
C GLY A 39 18.45 -9.99 5.14
N HIS A 40 18.24 -10.97 6.02
CA HIS A 40 18.14 -12.39 5.65
C HIS A 40 16.69 -12.83 5.46
N LEU A 41 16.41 -13.58 4.38
CA LEU A 41 15.10 -14.19 4.15
C LEU A 41 14.81 -15.21 5.26
N VAL A 42 13.66 -15.06 5.92
CA VAL A 42 13.21 -15.94 7.01
C VAL A 42 11.87 -16.59 6.68
N PRO A 43 11.50 -17.71 7.34
CA PRO A 43 10.19 -18.32 7.17
C PRO A 43 9.06 -17.32 7.38
N LEU A 44 8.13 -17.28 6.43
CA LEU A 44 6.99 -16.38 6.45
C LEU A 44 5.79 -17.06 7.10
N ALA A 45 5.27 -16.47 8.18
CA ALA A 45 3.97 -16.82 8.73
C ALA A 45 2.84 -16.19 7.87
N CYS A 46 1.61 -16.66 8.05
CA CYS A 46 0.47 -16.03 7.38
C CYS A 46 0.30 -14.58 7.88
N VAL A 47 0.60 -13.63 6.99
CA VAL A 47 0.49 -12.18 7.23
C VAL A 47 -0.32 -11.53 6.11
N GLU A 48 -1.41 -10.86 6.46
CA GLU A 48 -2.31 -10.19 5.53
C GLU A 48 -2.66 -8.79 6.04
N HIS A 49 -2.57 -7.78 5.17
CA HIS A 49 -2.94 -6.40 5.44
C HIS A 49 -4.08 -5.94 4.54
N LYS A 50 -4.96 -5.10 5.05
CA LYS A 50 -6.02 -4.44 4.30
C LYS A 50 -6.05 -2.96 4.61
N TYR A 51 -5.63 -2.13 3.66
CA TYR A 51 -5.63 -0.67 3.81
C TYR A 51 -6.95 -0.09 3.29
N LEU A 52 -7.56 0.79 4.09
CA LEU A 52 -8.87 1.37 3.83
C LEU A 52 -8.80 2.89 3.83
N LYS A 53 -9.57 3.52 2.94
CA LYS A 53 -9.70 4.98 2.85
C LYS A 53 -10.85 5.47 3.73
N VAL A 54 -10.73 5.25 5.04
CA VAL A 54 -11.63 5.85 6.04
C VAL A 54 -10.83 6.92 6.78
N GLU A 55 -11.11 8.19 6.47
CA GLU A 55 -10.30 9.34 6.84
C GLU A 55 -10.81 10.04 8.10
N GLU A 56 -9.91 10.33 9.02
CA GLU A 56 -10.09 11.29 10.11
C GLU A 56 -8.78 12.10 10.22
N ASP A 57 -8.85 13.43 10.05
CA ASP A 57 -7.70 14.33 10.11
C ASP A 57 -6.51 13.95 9.20
N GLY A 58 -6.78 13.48 7.97
CA GLY A 58 -5.75 13.09 7.00
C GLY A 58 -5.02 11.78 7.32
N VAL A 59 -5.54 11.01 8.27
CA VAL A 59 -5.07 9.68 8.62
C VAL A 59 -6.12 8.65 8.26
N TYR A 60 -5.68 7.52 7.74
CA TYR A 60 -6.52 6.46 7.20
C TYR A 60 -6.40 5.18 8.03
N SER A 61 -7.42 4.33 8.00
CA SER A 61 -7.39 3.06 8.74
C SER A 61 -6.79 1.92 7.91
N TRP A 62 -6.15 0.97 8.59
CA TRP A 62 -5.84 -0.33 8.00
C TRP A 62 -6.02 -1.44 9.02
N LYS A 63 -6.14 -2.65 8.48
CA LYS A 63 -6.32 -3.88 9.24
C LYS A 63 -5.17 -4.80 8.94
N PHE A 64 -4.74 -5.56 9.93
CA PHE A 64 -3.68 -6.55 9.76
C PHE A 64 -4.05 -7.84 10.47
N LYS A 65 -3.42 -8.92 10.01
CA LYS A 65 -3.60 -10.29 10.48
C LYS A 65 -2.26 -10.98 10.43
N ASP A 66 -1.84 -11.59 11.53
CA ASP A 66 -0.54 -12.24 11.68
C ASP A 66 -0.64 -13.52 12.53
N ALA A 67 -0.45 -14.68 11.89
CA ALA A 67 -0.42 -15.98 12.56
C ALA A 67 0.78 -16.15 13.51
N ALA A 68 1.90 -15.46 13.30
CA ALA A 68 3.04 -15.54 14.22
C ALA A 68 2.71 -14.90 15.57
N ALA A 69 1.95 -13.80 15.56
CA ALA A 69 1.46 -13.16 16.77
C ALA A 69 0.30 -13.94 17.40
N THR A 70 -0.54 -14.58 16.58
CA THR A 70 -1.77 -15.27 17.02
C THR A 70 -2.11 -16.43 16.06
N PRO A 71 -1.67 -17.67 16.31
CA PRO A 71 -1.78 -18.78 15.35
C PRO A 71 -3.20 -19.11 14.87
N GLU A 72 -4.20 -18.92 15.74
CA GLU A 72 -5.62 -19.14 15.41
C GLU A 72 -6.21 -17.98 14.59
N SER A 73 -5.58 -16.80 14.59
CA SER A 73 -6.12 -15.61 13.94
C SER A 73 -6.02 -15.63 12.42
N CYS A 74 -5.30 -16.60 11.83
CA CYS A 74 -5.33 -16.73 10.38
C CYS A 74 -6.70 -17.13 9.80
N TYR A 75 -7.67 -17.43 10.67
CA TYR A 75 -9.07 -17.68 10.32
C TYR A 75 -10.05 -16.63 10.86
N SER A 76 -9.59 -15.61 11.61
CA SER A 76 -10.45 -14.58 12.18
C SER A 76 -10.37 -13.26 11.41
N ASP A 77 -11.39 -12.41 11.59
CA ASP A 77 -11.42 -11.06 11.03
C ASP A 77 -10.29 -10.18 11.60
N PRO A 78 -9.68 -9.32 10.78
CA PRO A 78 -8.54 -8.52 11.20
C PRO A 78 -8.93 -7.40 12.18
N ASP A 79 -8.06 -7.07 13.14
CA ASP A 79 -8.31 -6.11 14.22
C ASP A 79 -8.22 -4.65 13.72
N TYR A 80 -9.15 -3.80 14.18
CA TYR A 80 -9.33 -2.41 13.72
C TYR A 80 -8.55 -1.45 14.60
N LYS A 81 -7.21 -1.46 14.53
CA LYS A 81 -6.39 -0.69 15.48
C LYS A 81 -5.13 -0.08 14.91
N SER A 82 -5.03 0.08 13.59
CA SER A 82 -3.84 0.71 13.01
C SER A 82 -4.21 1.76 11.98
N LEU A 83 -3.34 2.75 11.88
CA LEU A 83 -3.51 3.95 11.07
C LEU A 83 -2.40 4.05 10.01
N TRP A 84 -2.67 4.70 8.89
CA TRP A 84 -1.67 4.98 7.86
C TRP A 84 -1.90 6.35 7.24
N LYS A 85 -0.83 6.97 6.74
CA LYS A 85 -0.93 8.20 5.95
C LYS A 85 0.11 8.20 4.85
N LYS A 86 -0.16 8.94 3.78
CA LYS A 86 0.82 9.15 2.70
C LYS A 86 1.87 10.17 3.15
N ASN A 87 3.15 9.89 2.88
CA ASN A 87 4.25 10.82 3.11
C ASN A 87 5.20 10.82 1.90
N GLY A 88 5.15 11.88 1.08
CA GLY A 88 5.87 11.94 -0.18
C GLY A 88 5.47 10.82 -1.13
N ASN A 89 6.44 10.00 -1.55
CA ASN A 89 6.24 8.85 -2.44
C ASN A 89 5.96 7.54 -1.68
N GLY A 90 5.92 7.58 -0.35
CA GLY A 90 5.70 6.41 0.50
C GLY A 90 4.52 6.57 1.46
N TYR A 91 4.44 5.65 2.39
CA TYR A 91 3.38 5.54 3.39
C TYR A 91 4.01 5.35 4.77
N GLU A 92 3.37 5.90 5.79
CA GLU A 92 3.75 5.68 7.18
C GLU A 92 2.61 4.97 7.90
N PHE A 93 2.93 3.91 8.64
CA PHE A 93 1.98 3.07 9.38
C PHE A 93 2.14 3.27 10.88
N TYR A 94 1.03 3.35 11.61
CA TYR A 94 0.98 3.76 13.01
C TYR A 94 0.10 2.84 13.87
N THR A 95 0.42 2.74 15.16
CA THR A 95 -0.48 2.11 16.16
C THR A 95 -1.67 3.01 16.49
N ASN A 96 -2.81 2.40 16.82
CA ASN A 96 -3.95 3.10 17.42
C ASN A 96 -4.52 2.29 18.61
N PRO A 97 -4.63 2.88 19.82
CA PRO A 97 -4.22 4.24 20.20
C PRO A 97 -2.69 4.39 20.29
N GLY A 98 -2.20 5.62 20.21
CA GLY A 98 -0.81 5.97 20.53
C GLY A 98 0.01 6.58 19.40
N ASN A 99 -0.42 6.47 18.13
CA ASN A 99 0.25 7.08 16.97
C ASN A 99 1.76 6.81 16.90
N TYR A 100 2.22 5.64 17.35
CA TYR A 100 3.63 5.25 17.23
C TYR A 100 3.90 4.75 15.82
N LEU A 101 4.95 5.25 15.16
CA LEU A 101 5.36 4.78 13.85
C LEU A 101 5.80 3.31 13.93
N LEU A 102 5.07 2.44 13.25
CA LEU A 102 5.34 1.01 13.13
C LEU A 102 6.27 0.72 11.96
N GLY A 103 6.00 1.33 10.80
CA GLY A 103 6.73 1.03 9.59
C GLY A 103 6.53 2.06 8.49
N ILE A 104 7.35 1.93 7.46
CA ILE A 104 7.39 2.79 6.29
C ILE A 104 7.17 1.91 5.06
N GLY A 105 6.18 2.27 4.25
CA GLY A 105 5.77 1.52 3.06
C GLY A 105 6.15 2.22 1.77
N THR A 106 6.52 1.45 0.76
CA THR A 106 6.63 1.93 -0.63
C THR A 106 5.99 0.92 -1.56
N VAL A 107 5.20 1.39 -2.52
CA VAL A 107 4.67 0.53 -3.60
C VAL A 107 5.59 0.64 -4.81
N VAL A 108 6.18 -0.48 -5.23
CA VAL A 108 7.08 -0.56 -6.38
C VAL A 108 6.73 -1.83 -7.15
N ASN A 109 6.53 -1.73 -8.48
CA ASN A 109 6.20 -2.88 -9.34
C ASN A 109 5.00 -3.71 -8.84
N GLU A 110 3.91 -3.04 -8.40
CA GLU A 110 2.71 -3.69 -7.85
C GLU A 110 2.92 -4.47 -6.54
N GLU A 111 4.11 -4.38 -5.95
CA GLU A 111 4.44 -4.92 -4.63
C GLU A 111 4.47 -3.79 -3.61
N LEU A 112 3.92 -4.06 -2.42
CA LEU A 112 4.08 -3.19 -1.27
C LEU A 112 5.24 -3.72 -0.43
N ILE A 113 6.25 -2.89 -0.23
CA ILE A 113 7.40 -3.18 0.63
C ILE A 113 7.22 -2.36 1.90
N VAL A 114 7.22 -3.02 3.06
CA VAL A 114 7.11 -2.36 4.37
C VAL A 114 8.34 -2.66 5.22
N ASP A 115 9.07 -1.61 5.59
CA ASP A 115 10.18 -1.65 6.53
C ASP A 115 9.69 -1.29 7.94
N TYR A 116 10.01 -2.14 8.92
CA TYR A 116 9.71 -1.98 10.34
C TYR A 116 11.01 -1.66 11.10
N PRO A 117 11.42 -0.38 11.14
CA PRO A 117 12.76 0.02 11.60
C PRO A 117 13.00 -0.22 13.10
N SER A 118 11.95 -0.39 13.90
CA SER A 118 12.08 -0.65 15.34
C SER A 118 12.51 -2.07 15.68
N ILE A 119 12.38 -3.00 14.73
CA ILE A 119 12.59 -4.44 14.94
C ILE A 119 13.38 -5.11 13.80
N ASP A 120 14.01 -4.31 12.92
CA ASP A 120 14.84 -4.74 11.79
C ASP A 120 14.18 -5.81 10.88
N ILE A 121 12.87 -5.64 10.66
CA ILE A 121 12.07 -6.50 9.79
C ILE A 121 11.68 -5.74 8.53
N LYS A 122 11.74 -6.42 7.39
CA LYS A 122 11.13 -5.97 6.14
C LYS A 122 10.18 -7.04 5.63
N ILE A 123 9.01 -6.65 5.14
CA ILE A 123 8.02 -7.56 4.57
C ILE A 123 7.62 -7.07 3.17
N VAL A 124 7.60 -7.99 2.21
CA VAL A 124 7.12 -7.73 0.84
C VAL A 124 5.74 -8.35 0.70
N PHE A 125 4.81 -7.60 0.13
CA PHE A 125 3.43 -7.99 -0.07
C PHE A 125 3.03 -7.88 -1.54
N THR A 126 2.13 -8.76 -1.96
CA THR A 126 1.44 -8.68 -3.25
C THR A 126 -0.06 -8.48 -3.03
N HIS A 127 -0.75 -7.91 -4.01
CA HIS A 127 -2.20 -7.87 -4.02
C HIS A 127 -2.83 -9.27 -4.04
N TYR A 128 -4.02 -9.42 -3.44
CA TYR A 128 -4.83 -10.65 -3.49
C TYR A 128 -6.35 -10.38 -3.40
#